data_AF-A0A519W604-F1
#
_entry.id   AF-A0A519W604-F1
#
_cell.length_a   1.000
_cell.length_b   1.000
_cell.length_c   1.000
_cell.angle_alpha   90.00
_cell.angle_beta   90.00
_cell.angle_gamma   90.00
#
_symmetry.space_group_name_H-M   'P 1'
#
loop_
_entity.id
_entity.type
_entity.pdbx_description
1 polymer ?
#
loop_
_entity_poly.entity_id
_entity_poly.type
_entity_poly.pdbx_seq_one_letter_code
_entity_poly.pdbx_strand_id
1 'polypeptide(L)' 'MLKKERHDFIMRQINLHNRVLTSDLVQLLNVSEDTIRRDLQELVDEDLL' A
#
# COMPACT_ATOMS: atom_id res chain seq x y z
N MET A 1 -3.01 -4.38 12.00
CA MET A 1 -2.69 -2.93 11.90
C MET A 1 -3.93 -2.17 11.50
N LEU A 2 -4.00 -0.88 11.80
CA LEU A 2 -5.10 -0.02 11.34
C LEU A 2 -4.96 0.28 9.84
N LYS A 3 -6.07 0.53 9.15
CA LYS A 3 -6.08 0.84 7.71
C LYS A 3 -5.21 2.06 7.39
N LYS A 4 -5.35 3.13 8.18
CA LYS A 4 -4.55 4.36 8.01
C LYS A 4 -3.04 4.11 8.11
N GLU A 5 -2.60 3.34 9.12
CA GLU A 5 -1.19 2.98 9.26
C GLU A 5 -0.66 2.20 8.05
N ARG A 6 -1.52 1.40 7.42
CA ARG A 6 -1.17 0.61 6.24
C ARG A 6 -1.01 1.50 5.02
N HIS A 7 -1.95 2.42 4.81
CA HIS A 7 -1.88 3.43 3.76
C HIS A 7 -0.63 4.30 3.89
N ASP A 8 -0.34 4.81 5.10
CA ASP A 8 0.87 5.59 5.39
C ASP A 8 2.15 4.79 5.06
N PHE A 9 2.17 3.50 5.38
CA PHE A 9 3.29 2.63 5.05
C PHE A 9 3.46 2.43 3.54
N ILE A 10 2.38 2.13 2.82
CA ILE A 10 2.38 1.95 1.35
C ILE A 10 2.92 3.21 0.68
N MET A 11 2.40 4.38 1.05
CA MET A 11 2.84 5.68 0.54
C MET A 11 4.33 5.92 0.81
N ARG A 12 4.79 5.60 2.01
CA ARG A 12 6.22 5.73 2.35
C ARG A 12 7.10 4.84 1.48
N GLN A 13 6.69 3.58 1.22
CA GLN A 13 7.46 2.67 0.38
C GLN A 13 7.53 3.18 -1.07
N ILE A 14 6.42 3.68 -1.62
CA ILE A 14 6.37 4.24 -2.98
C ILE A 14 7.27 5.47 -3.09
N ASN A 15 7.17 6.40 -2.14
CA ASN A 15 7.99 7.61 -2.12
C ASN A 15 9.49 7.32 -1.95
N LEU A 16 9.86 6.25 -1.24
CA LEU A 16 11.26 5.88 -1.05
C LEU A 16 11.86 5.16 -2.27
N HIS A 17 11.07 4.34 -2.97
CA HIS A 17 11.57 3.43 -4.02
C HIS A 17 11.15 3.83 -5.44
N ASN A 18 10.34 4.87 -5.60
CA ASN A 18 9.66 5.31 -6.84
C ASN A 18 8.74 4.26 -7.50
N ARG A 19 8.85 2.99 -7.09
CA ARG A 19 8.03 1.87 -7.48
C ARG A 19 8.13 0.79 -6.40
N VAL A 20 7.06 0.03 -6.23
CA VAL A 20 6.99 -1.09 -5.28
C VAL A 20 6.30 -2.27 -5.95
N LEU A 21 6.69 -3.49 -5.59
CA LEU A 21 5.96 -4.69 -6.00
C LEU A 21 4.87 -5.01 -4.99
N THR A 22 3.69 -5.38 -5.47
CA THR A 22 2.56 -5.79 -4.62
C THR A 22 2.92 -6.99 -3.75
N SER A 23 3.74 -7.92 -4.27
CA SER A 23 4.25 -9.07 -3.51
C SER A 23 5.06 -8.66 -2.28
N ASP A 24 5.83 -7.58 -2.40
CA ASP A 24 6.69 -7.09 -1.32
C ASP A 24 5.82 -6.44 -0.25
N LEU A 25 4.82 -5.65 -0.65
CA LEU A 25 3.84 -5.06 0.28
C LEU A 25 3.05 -6.14 1.03
N VAL A 26 2.65 -7.22 0.35
CA VAL A 26 1.98 -8.39 0.96
C VAL A 26 2.85 -8.99 2.07
N GLN A 27 4.14 -9.22 1.78
CA GLN A 27 5.08 -9.79 2.74
C GLN A 27 5.38 -8.83 3.90
N LEU A 28 5.61 -7.54 3.62
CA LEU A 28 5.96 -6.53 4.60
C LEU A 28 4.81 -6.22 5.58
N LEU A 29 3.58 -6.16 5.06
CA LEU A 29 2.39 -5.81 5.84
C LEU A 29 1.66 -7.04 6.39
N ASN A 30 2.06 -8.24 5.96
CA ASN A 30 1.44 -9.52 6.32
C ASN A 30 -0.09 -9.51 6.09
N VAL A 31 -0.50 -9.06 4.91
CA VAL A 31 -1.91 -9.01 4.46
C VAL A 31 -2.06 -9.70 3.11
N SER A 32 -3.29 -10.05 2.74
CA SER A 32 -3.54 -10.64 1.43
C SER A 32 -3.28 -9.65 0.30
N GLU A 33 -2.97 -10.19 -0.89
CA GLU A 33 -2.81 -9.39 -2.09
C GLU A 33 -4.09 -8.60 -2.45
N ASP A 34 -5.26 -9.18 -2.17
CA ASP A 34 -6.55 -8.49 -2.33
C ASP A 34 -6.66 -7.25 -1.44
N THR A 35 -6.12 -7.32 -0.22
CA THR A 35 -6.10 -6.17 0.70
C THR A 35 -5.23 -5.06 0.12
N ILE A 36 -4.01 -5.38 -0.32
CA ILE A 36 -3.11 -4.38 -0.93
C ILE A 36 -3.74 -3.76 -2.18
N ARG A 37 -4.37 -4.55 -3.05
CA ARG A 37 -5.05 -4.03 -4.25
C ARG A 37 -6.17 -3.05 -3.90
N ARG A 38 -6.98 -3.35 -2.88
CA ARG A 38 -8.02 -2.42 -2.40
C ARG A 38 -7.42 -1.14 -1.84
N ASP A 39 -6.38 -1.24 -1.03
CA ASP A 39 -5.73 -0.06 -0.45
C ASP A 39 -5.13 0.84 -1.53
N LEU A 40 -4.47 0.26 -2.54
CA LEU A 40 -3.93 1.03 -3.67
C LEU A 40 -5.05 1.70 -4.47
N GLN A 41 -6.17 0.99 -4.72
CA GLN A 41 -7.31 1.58 -5.40
C GLN A 41 -7.91 2.75 -4.63
N GLU A 42 -8.10 2.60 -3.31
CA GLU A 42 -8.61 3.66 -2.45
C GLU A 42 -7.68 4.88 -2.43
N LEU A 43 -6.36 4.66 -2.36
CA LEU A 43 -5.38 5.76 -2.42
C LEU A 43 -5.42 6.51 -3.76
N VAL A 44 -5.65 5.82 -4.87
CA VAL A 44 -5.85 6.45 -6.19
C VAL A 44 -7.18 7.20 -6.25
N ASP A 45 -8.27 6.60 -5.74
CA ASP A 45 -9.59 7.22 -5.71
C ASP A 45 -9.61 8.49 -4.83
N GLU A 46 -8.74 8.56 -3.82
CA GLU A 46 -8.52 9.72 -2.95
C GLU A 46 -7.54 10.76 -3.54
N ASP A 47 -7.02 10.55 -4.76
CA ASP A 47 -6.02 11.41 -5.44
C ASP A 47 -4.70 11.56 -4.62
N LEU A 48 -4.36 10.51 -3.85
CA LEU A 48 -3.15 10.45 -3.03
C LEU A 48 -1.99 9.74 -3.74
N LEU A 49 -2.24 9.05 -4.85
CA LEU A 49 -1.25 8.29 -5.64
C LEU A 49 -1.20 8.70 -7.11
#